data_AF-A0A3N5TM48-F1
#
_entry.id   AF-A0A3N5TM48-F1
#
_cell.length_a   1.000
_cell.length_b   1.000
_cell.length_c   1.000
_cell.angle_alpha   90.00
_cell.angle_beta   90.00
_cell.angle_gamma   90.00
#
_symmetry.space_group_name_H-M   'P 1'
#
loop_
_entity.id
_entity.type
_entity.pdbx_description
1 polymer ?
#
loop_
_entity_poly.entity_id
_entity_poly.type
_entity_poly.pdbx_seq_one_letter_code
_entity_poly.pdbx_strand_id
1 'polypeptide(L)'
;MSDIFPSFVHLHVHTQYSLLDGAIRINHLLDRVRDFRMDSVAITDHGSMFGALEFYLKAKEADIKPIIGCECYLAPRKLTDKTPQDNKGLSHLVLLAENNEGYSNLCRLVSVGHLHGFYYKPRIDKEILAGNSRGIIALSACLHGEIPSLIGEGRLSEADDAARSYLKIFGEDNFFLELQN
;
A
#
# COMPACT_ATOMS: atom_id res chain seq x y z
N MET A 1 -5.71 38.18 -1.95
CA MET A 1 -4.96 37.12 -2.66
C MET A 1 -5.43 35.82 -2.06
N SER A 2 -6.08 34.95 -2.83
CA SER A 2 -6.38 33.60 -2.35
C SER A 2 -5.04 32.89 -2.16
N ASP A 3 -4.69 32.54 -0.93
CA ASP A 3 -3.54 31.69 -0.68
C ASP A 3 -3.74 30.38 -1.45
N ILE A 4 -3.05 30.25 -2.58
CA ILE A 4 -2.99 29.00 -3.34
C ILE A 4 -2.07 28.09 -2.53
N PHE A 5 -2.65 27.38 -1.56
CA PHE A 5 -1.95 26.25 -0.96
C PHE A 5 -1.74 25.22 -2.07
N PRO A 6 -0.50 24.78 -2.34
CA PRO A 6 -0.28 23.66 -3.24
C PRO A 6 -1.08 22.47 -2.70
N SER A 7 -2.00 21.96 -3.52
CA SER A 7 -2.80 20.80 -3.16
C SER A 7 -1.89 19.58 -3.05
N PHE A 8 -1.93 18.92 -1.90
CA PHE A 8 -1.19 17.71 -1.63
C PHE A 8 -2.11 16.73 -0.89
N VAL A 9 -1.99 15.44 -1.22
CA VAL A 9 -2.81 14.37 -0.65
C VAL A 9 -1.87 13.26 -0.21
N HIS A 10 -1.94 12.86 1.05
CA HIS A 10 -1.17 11.74 1.54
C HIS A 10 -1.78 10.41 1.07
N LEU A 11 -0.99 9.63 0.32
CA LEU A 11 -1.40 8.33 -0.24
C LEU A 11 -0.79 7.12 0.48
N HIS A 12 0.20 7.34 1.33
CA HIS A 12 0.85 6.32 2.15
C HIS A 12 0.80 6.77 3.62
N VAL A 13 -0.18 6.24 4.37
CA VAL A 13 -0.47 6.65 5.76
C VAL A 13 -0.83 5.43 6.60
N HIS A 14 -0.10 5.22 7.68
CA HIS A 14 -0.41 4.21 8.69
C HIS A 14 -1.31 4.78 9.78
N THR A 15 -2.39 4.08 10.08
CA THR A 15 -3.31 4.42 11.16
C THR A 15 -3.05 3.56 12.39
N GLN A 16 -3.83 3.77 13.45
CA GLN A 16 -3.88 2.91 14.64
C GLN A 16 -4.14 1.41 14.34
N TYR A 17 -4.53 1.05 13.12
CA TYR A 17 -4.74 -0.35 12.69
C TYR A 17 -3.50 -1.03 12.12
N SER A 18 -2.40 -0.29 11.88
CA SER A 18 -1.06 -0.87 11.77
C SER A 18 -0.58 -1.29 13.16
N LEU A 19 -1.15 -2.39 13.67
CA LEU A 19 -0.89 -2.88 15.01
C LEU A 19 0.63 -3.05 15.21
N LEU A 20 1.16 -2.51 16.31
CA LEU A 20 2.58 -2.45 16.71
C LEU A 20 3.40 -1.25 16.21
N ASP A 21 2.90 -0.45 15.27
CA ASP A 21 3.67 0.69 14.72
C ASP A 21 2.84 1.97 14.55
N GLY A 22 1.63 1.85 14.02
CA GLY A 22 0.78 3.00 13.72
C GLY A 22 0.23 3.69 14.96
N ALA A 23 0.46 5.01 15.06
CA ALA A 23 -0.01 5.85 16.17
C ALA A 23 -1.12 6.84 15.78
N ILE A 24 -1.43 6.96 14.48
CA ILE A 24 -2.37 7.96 13.97
C ILE A 24 -3.81 7.46 14.15
N ARG A 25 -4.58 8.11 15.03
CA ARG A 25 -6.00 7.83 15.20
C ARG A 25 -6.81 8.45 14.06
N ILE A 26 -7.80 7.72 13.55
CA ILE A 26 -8.61 8.15 12.39
C ILE A 26 -9.22 9.55 12.60
N ASN A 27 -9.83 9.82 13.76
CA ASN A 27 -10.42 11.14 14.01
C ASN A 27 -9.38 12.26 13.90
N HIS A 28 -8.23 12.07 14.55
CA HIS A 28 -7.15 13.07 14.51
C HIS A 28 -6.57 13.23 13.11
N LEU A 29 -6.47 12.13 12.32
CA LEU A 29 -6.06 12.22 10.91
C LEU A 29 -7.00 13.13 10.14
N LEU A 30 -8.32 12.91 10.23
CA LEU A 30 -9.32 13.70 9.51
C LEU A 30 -9.35 15.16 9.97
N ASP A 31 -9.16 15.43 11.27
CA ASP A 31 -9.02 16.79 11.79
C ASP A 31 -7.82 17.51 11.14
N ARG A 32 -6.66 16.83 11.03
CA ARG A 32 -5.47 17.42 10.40
C ARG A 32 -5.65 17.62 8.89
N VAL A 33 -6.30 16.68 8.19
CA VAL A 33 -6.64 16.83 6.76
C VAL A 33 -7.45 18.12 6.55
N ARG A 34 -8.43 18.41 7.42
CA ARG A 34 -9.19 19.68 7.39
C ARG A 34 -8.33 20.89 7.71
N ASP A 35 -7.50 20.85 8.74
CA ASP A 35 -6.60 21.95 9.11
C ASP A 35 -5.71 22.36 7.93
N PHE A 36 -5.23 21.38 7.17
CA PHE A 36 -4.39 21.58 5.99
C PHE A 36 -5.17 21.81 4.69
N ARG A 37 -6.51 21.90 4.76
CA ARG A 37 -7.40 22.13 3.61
C ARG A 37 -7.24 21.08 2.49
N MET A 38 -6.93 19.86 2.88
CA MET A 38 -6.91 18.71 1.98
C MET A 38 -8.33 18.16 1.82
N ASP A 39 -8.68 17.72 0.62
CA ASP A 39 -10.01 17.17 0.31
C ASP A 39 -10.06 15.63 0.39
N SER A 40 -8.90 14.99 0.55
CA SER A 40 -8.74 13.56 0.46
C SER A 40 -7.53 13.07 1.26
N VAL A 41 -7.55 11.79 1.62
CA VAL A 41 -6.43 11.09 2.28
C VAL A 41 -6.59 9.58 2.08
N ALA A 42 -5.47 8.86 2.02
CA ALA A 42 -5.47 7.40 2.04
C ALA A 42 -5.22 6.82 3.42
N ILE A 43 -5.59 5.55 3.60
CA ILE A 43 -5.02 4.69 4.64
C ILE A 43 -4.36 3.48 3.96
N THR A 44 -3.17 3.11 4.41
CA THR A 44 -2.36 2.03 3.85
C THR A 44 -1.71 1.23 4.97
N ASP A 45 -2.53 0.67 5.85
CA ASP A 45 -2.05 -0.05 7.03
C ASP A 45 -1.26 -1.31 6.65
N HIS A 46 -0.33 -1.71 7.54
CA HIS A 46 0.55 -2.86 7.32
C HIS A 46 -0.23 -4.17 7.24
N GLY A 47 -0.30 -4.75 6.04
CA GLY A 47 -0.84 -6.09 5.78
C GLY A 47 -2.27 -6.31 6.28
N SER A 48 -3.05 -5.25 6.48
CA SER A 48 -4.41 -5.35 7.01
C SER A 48 -5.29 -4.19 6.55
N MET A 49 -6.60 -4.45 6.52
CA MET A 49 -7.63 -3.45 6.20
C MET A 49 -8.61 -3.27 7.37
N PHE A 50 -8.17 -3.52 8.60
CA PHE A 50 -9.06 -3.54 9.76
C PHE A 50 -9.77 -2.20 9.98
N GLY A 51 -9.09 -1.09 9.68
CA GLY A 51 -9.63 0.26 9.79
C GLY A 51 -10.47 0.73 8.60
N ALA A 52 -10.55 -0.04 7.50
CA ALA A 52 -11.09 0.46 6.22
C ALA A 52 -12.53 0.97 6.33
N LEU A 53 -13.42 0.21 6.98
CA LEU A 53 -14.83 0.58 7.12
C LEU A 53 -15.01 1.78 8.05
N GLU A 54 -14.34 1.80 9.20
CA GLU A 54 -14.41 2.91 10.14
C GLU A 54 -13.89 4.21 9.48
N PHE A 55 -12.74 4.13 8.82
CA PHE A 55 -12.16 5.25 8.10
C PHE A 55 -13.09 5.76 6.99
N TYR A 56 -13.64 4.87 6.17
CA TYR A 56 -14.58 5.24 5.11
C TYR A 56 -15.77 6.01 5.66
N LEU A 57 -16.45 5.49 6.68
CA LEU A 57 -17.63 6.13 7.26
C LEU A 57 -17.31 7.50 7.85
N LYS A 58 -16.22 7.60 8.63
CA LYS A 58 -15.81 8.86 9.27
C LYS A 58 -15.32 9.90 8.28
N ALA A 59 -14.55 9.50 7.27
CA ALA A 59 -14.10 10.41 6.22
C ALA A 59 -15.29 10.97 5.43
N LYS A 60 -16.27 10.12 5.11
CA LYS A 60 -17.52 10.53 4.45
C LYS A 60 -18.35 11.50 5.29
N GLU A 61 -18.51 11.23 6.59
CA GLU A 61 -19.15 12.17 7.53
C GLU A 61 -18.37 13.49 7.60
N ALA A 62 -17.05 13.43 7.45
CA ALA A 62 -16.18 14.58 7.50
C ALA A 62 -16.09 15.40 6.20
N ASP A 63 -16.80 14.99 5.13
CA ASP A 63 -16.68 15.51 3.76
C ASP A 63 -15.25 15.45 3.18
N ILE A 64 -14.51 14.40 3.55
CA ILE A 64 -13.19 14.07 3.01
C ILE A 64 -13.35 12.84 2.12
N LYS A 65 -12.79 12.85 0.91
CA LYS A 65 -12.78 11.70 0.01
C LYS A 65 -11.81 10.63 0.56
N PRO A 66 -12.32 9.45 1.00
CA PRO A 66 -11.46 8.38 1.47
C PRO A 66 -10.80 7.65 0.31
N ILE A 67 -9.51 7.32 0.45
CA ILE A 67 -8.80 6.41 -0.43
C ILE A 67 -8.43 5.16 0.38
N ILE A 68 -8.92 4.00 -0.04
CA ILE A 68 -8.69 2.74 0.68
C ILE A 68 -7.49 2.03 0.08
N GLY A 69 -6.50 1.72 0.91
CA GLY A 69 -5.31 1.00 0.51
C GLY A 69 -4.81 0.03 1.58
N CYS A 70 -3.66 -0.57 1.30
CA CYS A 70 -2.94 -1.47 2.20
C CYS A 70 -1.46 -1.46 1.80
N GLU A 71 -0.55 -1.38 2.78
CA GLU A 71 0.86 -1.69 2.52
C GLU A 71 1.05 -3.19 2.71
N CYS A 72 1.06 -3.92 1.60
CA CYS A 72 1.16 -5.37 1.57
C CYS A 72 2.62 -5.83 1.74
N TYR A 73 2.79 -6.97 2.41
CA TYR A 73 4.07 -7.67 2.46
C TYR A 73 4.19 -8.60 1.25
N LEU A 74 5.26 -8.45 0.46
CA LEU A 74 5.56 -9.28 -0.70
C LEU A 74 6.66 -10.28 -0.37
N ALA A 75 6.37 -11.56 -0.59
CA ALA A 75 7.36 -12.63 -0.51
C ALA A 75 8.35 -12.53 -1.68
N PRO A 76 9.65 -12.85 -1.46
CA PRO A 76 10.66 -12.80 -2.54
C PRO A 76 10.47 -13.90 -3.59
N ARG A 77 9.71 -14.96 -3.25
CA ARG A 77 9.40 -16.12 -4.09
C ARG A 77 7.93 -16.45 -3.97
N LYS A 78 7.56 -17.67 -3.57
CA LYS A 78 6.15 -18.03 -3.35
C LYS A 78 5.70 -17.65 -1.95
N LEU A 79 4.44 -17.25 -1.80
CA LEU A 79 3.83 -16.93 -0.52
C LEU A 79 3.85 -18.12 0.47
N THR A 80 3.90 -19.35 -0.06
CA THR A 80 3.97 -20.61 0.69
C THR A 80 5.37 -20.98 1.17
N ASP A 81 6.42 -20.32 0.65
CA ASP A 81 7.81 -20.62 1.02
C ASP A 81 8.12 -20.01 2.41
N LYS A 82 8.67 -20.84 3.30
CA LYS A 82 8.92 -20.49 4.72
C LYS A 82 10.35 -20.83 5.16
N THR A 83 11.33 -20.36 4.41
CA THR A 83 12.75 -20.48 4.77
C THR A 83 13.26 -19.19 5.43
N PRO A 84 14.41 -19.21 6.14
CA PRO A 84 15.03 -18.00 6.68
C PRO A 84 15.29 -16.93 5.62
N GLN A 85 15.58 -17.33 4.37
CA GLN A 85 15.76 -16.40 3.25
C GLN A 85 14.45 -15.70 2.88
N ASP A 86 13.31 -16.39 2.96
CA ASP A 86 11.99 -15.80 2.66
C ASP A 86 11.50 -14.84 3.74
N ASN A 87 12.06 -14.95 4.95
CA ASN A 87 11.83 -13.96 6.01
C ASN A 87 12.68 -12.70 5.79
N LYS A 88 13.94 -12.86 5.37
CA LYS A 88 14.87 -11.74 5.13
C LYS A 88 14.55 -10.96 3.86
N GLY A 89 14.09 -11.66 2.80
CA GLY A 89 13.76 -11.05 1.51
C GLY A 89 12.33 -10.49 1.41
N LEU A 90 11.67 -10.27 2.53
CA LEU A 90 10.35 -9.66 2.57
C LEU A 90 10.44 -8.20 2.11
N SER A 91 9.53 -7.77 1.24
CA SER A 91 9.45 -6.37 0.82
C SER A 91 8.06 -5.78 1.01
N HIS A 92 7.94 -4.46 0.99
CA HIS A 92 6.66 -3.75 1.05
C HIS A 92 6.18 -3.36 -0.35
N LEU A 93 4.87 -3.29 -0.53
CA LEU A 93 4.22 -2.76 -1.72
C LEU A 93 2.93 -2.05 -1.34
N VAL A 94 2.79 -0.78 -1.70
CA VAL A 94 1.58 -0.02 -1.40
C VAL A 94 0.56 -0.23 -2.50
N LEU A 95 -0.65 -0.64 -2.13
CA LEU A 95 -1.76 -0.86 -3.05
C LEU A 95 -2.93 0.04 -2.67
N LEU A 96 -3.51 0.73 -3.65
CA LEU A 96 -4.68 1.60 -3.51
C LEU A 96 -5.81 1.08 -4.40
N ALA A 97 -7.02 1.02 -3.85
CA ALA A 97 -8.22 0.69 -4.62
C ALA A 97 -8.66 1.92 -5.42
N GLU A 98 -8.56 1.84 -6.75
CA GLU A 98 -9.05 2.88 -7.67
C GLU A 98 -10.58 2.91 -7.74
N ASN A 99 -11.20 1.73 -7.63
CA ASN A 99 -12.64 1.52 -7.78
C ASN A 99 -13.12 0.30 -6.95
N ASN A 100 -14.40 -0.05 -7.07
CA ASN A 100 -15.01 -1.15 -6.32
C ASN A 100 -14.43 -2.54 -6.69
N GLU A 101 -14.02 -2.76 -7.94
CA GLU A 101 -13.31 -4.00 -8.32
C GLU A 101 -11.94 -4.04 -7.63
N GLY A 102 -11.22 -2.92 -7.63
CA GLY A 102 -9.98 -2.73 -6.89
C GLY A 102 -10.10 -3.02 -5.40
N TYR A 103 -11.15 -2.51 -4.74
CA TYR A 103 -11.42 -2.79 -3.34
C TYR A 103 -11.67 -4.28 -3.09
N SER A 104 -12.47 -4.93 -3.93
CA SER A 104 -12.72 -6.37 -3.83
C SER A 104 -11.44 -7.19 -4.00
N ASN A 105 -10.62 -6.83 -4.98
CA ASN A 105 -9.33 -7.46 -5.22
C ASN A 105 -8.34 -7.24 -4.07
N LEU A 106 -8.30 -6.03 -3.51
CA LEU A 106 -7.47 -5.71 -2.34
C LEU A 106 -7.87 -6.53 -1.12
N CYS A 107 -9.18 -6.65 -0.84
CA CYS A 107 -9.70 -7.52 0.20
C CYS A 107 -9.27 -8.98 -0.02
N ARG A 108 -9.30 -9.46 -1.26
CA ARG A 108 -8.87 -10.82 -1.62
C ARG A 108 -7.38 -11.03 -1.40
N LEU A 109 -6.53 -10.09 -1.83
CA LEU A 109 -5.08 -10.14 -1.62
C LEU A 109 -4.74 -10.20 -0.13
N VAL A 110 -5.32 -9.30 0.68
CA VAL A 110 -5.11 -9.27 2.13
C VAL A 110 -5.59 -10.57 2.77
N SER A 111 -6.76 -11.07 2.38
CA SER A 111 -7.30 -12.35 2.89
C SER A 111 -6.37 -13.53 2.57
N VAL A 112 -5.87 -13.63 1.34
CA VAL A 112 -4.91 -14.68 0.95
C VAL A 112 -3.61 -14.55 1.74
N GLY A 113 -3.11 -13.33 1.97
CA GLY A 113 -1.92 -13.10 2.78
C GLY A 113 -2.07 -13.66 4.20
N HIS A 114 -3.23 -13.47 4.82
CA HIS A 114 -3.53 -14.02 6.16
C HIS A 114 -3.78 -15.53 6.16
N LEU A 115 -4.54 -16.05 5.19
CA LEU A 115 -4.97 -17.46 5.19
C LEU A 115 -3.91 -18.42 4.67
N HIS A 116 -3.12 -18.01 3.68
CA HIS A 116 -2.21 -18.90 2.95
C HIS A 116 -0.75 -18.43 2.99
N GLY A 117 -0.51 -17.12 3.05
CA GLY A 117 0.83 -16.55 2.99
C GLY A 117 1.49 -16.25 4.33
N PHE A 118 0.80 -16.54 5.43
CA PHE A 118 1.28 -16.18 6.76
C PHE A 118 2.53 -16.97 7.15
N TYR A 119 3.59 -16.24 7.48
CA TYR A 119 4.79 -16.77 8.13
C TYR A 119 5.03 -16.02 9.46
N TYR A 120 5.70 -14.87 9.40
CA TYR A 120 5.74 -13.89 10.50
C TYR A 120 4.83 -12.68 10.23
N LYS A 121 4.56 -12.43 8.94
CA LYS A 121 3.66 -11.40 8.41
C LYS A 121 2.72 -12.05 7.39
N PRO A 122 1.55 -11.47 7.11
CA PRO A 122 0.65 -11.94 6.06
C PRO A 122 1.17 -11.52 4.68
N ARG A 123 1.74 -12.47 3.92
CA ARG A 123 2.47 -12.17 2.68
C ARG A 123 1.68 -12.57 1.44
N ILE A 124 1.80 -11.78 0.39
CA ILE A 124 1.39 -12.17 -0.97
C ILE A 124 2.63 -12.43 -1.83
N ASP A 125 2.44 -12.90 -3.05
CA ASP A 125 3.49 -13.00 -4.07
C ASP A 125 3.03 -12.37 -5.39
N LYS A 126 3.95 -12.24 -6.35
CA LYS A 126 3.65 -11.63 -7.66
C LYS A 126 2.63 -12.45 -8.48
N GLU A 127 2.48 -13.75 -8.21
CA GLU A 127 1.51 -14.61 -8.91
C GLU A 127 0.07 -14.25 -8.51
N ILE A 128 -0.23 -14.23 -7.20
CA ILE A 128 -1.56 -13.82 -6.75
C ILE A 128 -1.79 -12.33 -7.03
N LEU A 129 -0.75 -11.49 -6.98
CA LEU A 129 -0.86 -10.07 -7.32
C LEU A 129 -1.31 -9.88 -8.78
N ALA A 130 -0.68 -10.57 -9.73
CA ALA A 130 -1.06 -10.53 -11.14
C ALA A 130 -2.50 -11.02 -11.39
N GLY A 131 -2.96 -12.01 -10.63
CA GLY A 131 -4.32 -12.53 -10.72
C GLY A 131 -5.40 -11.58 -10.18
N ASN A 132 -5.04 -10.54 -9.43
CA ASN A 132 -5.97 -9.65 -8.74
C ASN A 132 -5.57 -8.16 -8.90
N SER A 133 -4.88 -7.77 -9.98
CA SER A 133 -4.36 -6.40 -10.14
C SER A 133 -5.36 -5.39 -10.71
N ARG A 134 -6.51 -5.83 -11.25
CA ARG A 134 -7.49 -4.91 -11.86
C ARG A 134 -8.08 -3.94 -10.83
N GLY A 135 -8.15 -2.66 -11.20
CA GLY A 135 -8.65 -1.59 -10.34
C GLY A 135 -7.73 -1.25 -9.16
N ILE A 136 -6.48 -1.73 -9.16
CA ILE A 136 -5.49 -1.42 -8.13
C ILE A 136 -4.40 -0.52 -8.72
N ILE A 137 -4.11 0.58 -8.03
CA ILE A 137 -2.92 1.40 -8.25
C ILE A 137 -1.85 0.94 -7.26
N ALA A 138 -0.61 0.76 -7.72
CA ALA A 138 0.52 0.36 -6.91
C ALA A 138 1.61 1.43 -6.86
N LEU A 139 2.19 1.63 -5.68
CA LEU A 139 3.37 2.48 -5.47
C LEU A 139 4.56 1.61 -5.05
N SER A 140 5.78 1.99 -5.45
CA SER A 140 7.00 1.21 -5.18
C SER A 140 7.39 1.09 -3.69
N ALA A 141 6.61 1.67 -2.78
CA ALA A 141 6.75 1.64 -1.33
C ALA A 141 7.98 2.38 -0.79
N CYS A 142 8.19 2.24 0.53
CA CYS A 142 9.27 2.84 1.30
C CYS A 142 10.64 2.17 1.03
N LEU A 143 11.65 2.44 1.87
CA LEU A 143 12.98 1.82 1.77
C LEU A 143 12.97 0.28 1.84
N HIS A 144 11.90 -0.32 2.39
CA HIS A 144 11.70 -1.77 2.41
C HIS A 144 10.96 -2.30 1.17
N GLY A 145 10.66 -1.45 0.18
CA GLY A 145 10.17 -1.89 -1.13
C GLY A 145 11.22 -2.65 -1.92
N GLU A 146 10.80 -3.54 -2.82
CA GLU A 146 11.71 -4.36 -3.63
C GLU A 146 12.66 -3.48 -4.48
N ILE A 147 12.13 -2.45 -5.14
CA ILE A 147 12.92 -1.56 -6.00
C ILE A 147 13.91 -0.69 -5.20
N PRO A 148 13.49 0.07 -4.16
CA PRO A 148 14.43 0.85 -3.36
C PRO A 148 15.52 -0.01 -2.69
N SER A 149 15.16 -1.21 -2.22
CA SER A 149 16.12 -2.14 -1.62
C SER A 149 17.20 -2.58 -2.62
N LEU A 150 16.80 -3.01 -3.83
CA LEU A 150 17.74 -3.39 -4.89
C LEU A 150 18.65 -2.24 -5.32
N ILE A 151 18.12 -1.01 -5.37
CA ILE A 151 18.93 0.19 -5.64
C ILE A 151 19.95 0.41 -4.52
N GLY A 152 19.53 0.30 -3.25
CA GLY A 152 20.42 0.44 -2.08
C GLY A 152 21.54 -0.60 -2.05
N GLU A 153 21.30 -1.79 -2.61
CA GLU A 153 22.30 -2.86 -2.77
C GLU A 153 23.20 -2.70 -4.01
N GLY A 154 22.99 -1.67 -4.84
CA GLY A 154 23.73 -1.45 -6.09
C GLY A 154 23.30 -2.36 -7.25
N ARG A 155 22.19 -3.08 -7.11
CA ARG A 155 21.66 -4.06 -8.08
C ARG A 155 20.69 -3.41 -9.07
N LEU A 156 21.16 -2.38 -9.77
CA LEU A 156 20.31 -1.53 -10.62
C LEU A 156 19.59 -2.27 -11.75
N SER A 157 20.23 -3.28 -12.35
CA SER A 157 19.57 -4.10 -13.39
C SER A 157 18.36 -4.84 -12.84
N GLU A 158 18.47 -5.39 -11.64
CA GLU A 158 17.39 -6.15 -11.01
C GLU A 158 16.28 -5.21 -10.52
N ALA A 159 16.63 -3.99 -10.12
CA ALA A 159 15.66 -2.95 -9.79
C ALA A 159 14.82 -2.55 -11.03
N ASP A 160 15.45 -2.41 -12.20
CA ASP A 160 14.75 -2.15 -13.48
C ASP A 160 13.83 -3.33 -13.85
N ASP A 161 14.32 -4.57 -13.73
CA ASP A 161 13.51 -5.78 -13.96
C ASP A 161 12.30 -5.84 -13.02
N ALA A 162 12.49 -5.50 -11.74
CA ALA A 162 11.40 -5.42 -10.77
C ALA A 162 10.37 -4.35 -11.16
N ALA A 163 10.81 -3.14 -11.52
CA ALA A 163 9.93 -2.07 -11.99
C ALA A 163 9.12 -2.47 -13.24
N ARG A 164 9.78 -3.09 -14.23
CA ARG A 164 9.09 -3.63 -15.42
C ARG A 164 8.10 -4.73 -15.09
N SER A 165 8.41 -5.57 -14.09
CA SER A 165 7.49 -6.62 -13.64
C SER A 165 6.20 -6.02 -13.06
N TYR A 166 6.29 -4.95 -12.25
CA TYR A 166 5.11 -4.26 -11.72
C TYR A 166 4.36 -3.51 -12.81
N LEU A 167 5.06 -2.83 -13.71
CA LEU A 167 4.46 -2.17 -14.87
C LEU A 167 3.62 -3.16 -15.71
N LYS A 168 4.12 -4.39 -15.91
CA LYS A 168 3.38 -5.46 -16.60
C LYS A 168 2.16 -5.94 -15.82
N ILE A 169 2.22 -5.96 -14.49
CA ILE A 169 1.14 -6.44 -13.61
C ILE A 169 -0.01 -5.42 -13.53
N PHE A 170 0.31 -4.14 -13.35
CA PHE A 170 -0.69 -3.09 -13.09
C PHE A 170 -1.03 -2.25 -14.32
N GLY A 171 -0.10 -2.10 -15.26
CA GLY A 171 -0.23 -1.23 -16.43
C GLY A 171 0.42 0.15 -16.23
N GLU A 172 0.60 0.87 -17.33
CA GLU A 172 1.30 2.17 -17.37
C GLU A 172 0.67 3.24 -16.48
N ASP A 173 -0.65 3.24 -16.35
CA ASP A 173 -1.38 4.25 -15.58
C ASP A 173 -1.58 3.87 -14.09
N ASN A 174 -1.14 2.68 -13.69
CA ASN A 174 -1.44 2.12 -12.37
C ASN A 174 -0.21 1.69 -11.57
N PHE A 175 1.00 1.96 -12.05
CA PHE A 175 2.23 1.73 -11.29
C PHE A 175 3.07 3.01 -11.24
N PHE A 176 3.36 3.45 -10.02
CA PHE A 176 4.11 4.68 -9.78
C PHE A 176 5.34 4.41 -8.92
N LEU A 177 6.44 5.08 -9.24
CA LEU A 177 7.61 5.13 -8.36
C LEU A 177 7.31 6.09 -7.22
N GLU A 178 7.36 5.58 -5.99
CA GLU A 178 7.13 6.36 -4.79
C GLU A 178 8.39 7.10 -4.36
N LEU A 179 8.26 8.39 -4.05
CA LEU A 179 9.34 9.23 -3.55
C LEU A 179 8.95 9.78 -2.18
N GLN A 180 9.81 9.52 -1.18
CA GLN A 180 9.68 9.96 0.21
C GLN A 180 11.00 10.60 0.63
N ASN A 181 10.97 11.76 1.29
CA ASN A 181 12.16 12.49 1.77
C ASN A 181 11.86 13.25 3.06
#